data_AF-A0A1V5XNP3-F1
#
_entry.id   AF-A0A1V5XNP3-F1
#
_cell.length_a   1.000
_cell.length_b   1.000
_cell.length_c   1.000
_cell.angle_alpha   90.00
_cell.angle_beta   90.00
_cell.angle_gamma   90.00
#
_symmetry.space_group_name_H-M   'P 1'
#
loop_
_entity.id
_entity.type
_entity.pdbx_description
1 polymer ?
#
loop_
_entity_poly.entity_id
_entity_poly.type
_entity_poly.pdbx_seq_one_letter_code
_entity_poly.pdbx_strand_id
1 'polypeptide(L)'
;MMRQTLVSASMVLLFGAVALACKAGGVGDPCIPNDEFSASYSGASEKGAQIEDRSFQCETRVCLVKHFRGRVSCPFGNEEGRSTPLLAEAYSGPDAKDCMVPGTDKKVEVPVNSQCKARKGHVYCSCRCDGEDSAAKYCECPEGYECKEVTRSLDPRLIAPGDKYCVKKEDKETDGYTCDLGCHEAPGGCGFTKNAYEF
;
A
#
# COMPACT_ATOMS: atom_id res chain seq x y z
N MET A 1 -7.51 -52.88 -51.93
CA MET A 1 -8.49 -52.01 -51.23
C MET A 1 -8.34 -52.29 -49.73
N MET A 2 -7.32 -51.77 -49.06
CA MET A 2 -7.21 -50.43 -48.44
C MET A 2 -8.18 -50.26 -47.26
N ARG A 3 -7.64 -50.40 -46.03
CA ARG A 3 -7.97 -49.64 -44.80
C ARG A 3 -7.21 -50.24 -43.61
N GLN A 4 -5.95 -49.84 -43.45
CA GLN A 4 -5.24 -49.96 -42.17
C GLN A 4 -5.51 -48.67 -41.38
N THR A 5 -6.19 -48.82 -40.26
CA THR A 5 -6.51 -47.78 -39.29
C THR A 5 -5.25 -47.39 -38.51
N LEU A 6 -4.75 -46.18 -38.77
CA LEU A 6 -3.75 -45.51 -37.93
C LEU A 6 -4.41 -45.12 -36.61
N VAL A 7 -4.00 -45.78 -35.53
CA VAL A 7 -4.39 -45.44 -34.16
C VAL A 7 -3.15 -44.93 -33.42
N SER A 8 -3.32 -43.75 -32.82
CA SER A 8 -2.61 -43.25 -31.65
C SER A 8 -1.16 -42.78 -31.82
N ALA A 9 -0.99 -41.47 -32.04
CA ALA A 9 0.20 -40.74 -31.64
C ALA A 9 -0.09 -39.23 -31.55
N SER A 10 -0.99 -38.80 -30.66
CA SER A 10 -1.19 -37.37 -30.36
C SER A 10 -1.96 -37.20 -29.05
N MET A 11 -1.35 -37.49 -27.90
CA MET A 11 -1.93 -37.10 -26.61
C MET A 11 -0.87 -36.99 -25.50
N VAL A 12 0.14 -36.12 -25.64
CA VAL A 12 0.90 -35.60 -24.48
C VAL A 12 1.47 -34.24 -24.84
N LEU A 13 0.72 -33.13 -24.71
CA LEU A 13 1.31 -31.77 -24.80
C LEU A 13 0.38 -30.67 -24.25
N LEU A 14 -0.34 -30.90 -23.14
CA LEU A 14 -1.22 -29.84 -22.57
C LEU A 14 -1.30 -29.84 -21.03
N PHE A 15 -0.16 -29.82 -20.34
CA PHE A 15 -0.09 -29.54 -18.90
C PHE A 15 1.07 -28.58 -18.57
N GLY A 16 1.07 -27.38 -19.16
CA GLY A 16 2.19 -26.44 -19.04
C GLY A 16 1.85 -24.98 -18.70
N ALA A 17 0.61 -24.63 -18.33
CA ALA A 17 0.22 -23.22 -18.24
C ALA A 17 -0.69 -22.86 -17.05
N VAL A 18 -0.45 -23.42 -15.86
CA VAL A 18 -1.11 -22.93 -14.62
C VAL A 18 -0.08 -22.67 -13.53
N ALA A 19 0.91 -21.84 -13.86
CA ALA A 19 1.76 -21.19 -12.87
C ALA A 19 1.57 -19.68 -12.96
N LEU A 20 0.31 -19.22 -12.94
CA LEU A 20 -0.01 -17.88 -12.45
C LEU A 20 0.12 -17.93 -10.92
N ALA A 21 1.35 -18.16 -10.44
CA ALA A 21 1.67 -17.99 -9.05
C ALA A 21 1.38 -16.52 -8.72
N CYS A 22 0.51 -16.27 -7.74
CA CYS A 22 0.40 -14.96 -7.12
C CYS A 22 1.82 -14.56 -6.69
N LYS A 23 2.43 -13.64 -7.45
CA LYS A 23 3.78 -13.16 -7.16
C LYS A 23 3.69 -12.47 -5.80
N ALA A 24 4.43 -12.98 -4.82
CA ALA A 24 4.54 -12.30 -3.55
C ALA A 24 5.07 -10.89 -3.80
N GLY A 25 4.53 -9.91 -3.08
CA GLY A 25 4.86 -8.50 -3.32
C GLY A 25 6.32 -8.22 -2.96
N GLY A 26 7.14 -7.85 -3.94
CA GLY A 26 8.52 -7.45 -3.76
C GLY A 26 8.63 -6.02 -3.22
N VAL A 27 9.87 -5.58 -2.95
CA VAL A 27 10.11 -4.19 -2.53
C VAL A 27 9.57 -3.22 -3.60
N GLY A 28 8.70 -2.32 -3.17
CA GLY A 28 8.01 -1.34 -4.00
C GLY A 28 6.57 -1.68 -4.37
N ASP A 29 6.15 -2.93 -4.18
CA ASP A 29 4.77 -3.33 -4.45
C ASP A 29 3.81 -2.68 -3.44
N PRO A 30 2.57 -2.37 -3.85
CA PRO A 30 1.62 -1.76 -2.94
C PRO A 30 1.22 -2.70 -1.80
N CYS A 31 1.05 -2.14 -0.60
CA CYS A 31 0.50 -2.86 0.55
C CYS A 31 -0.61 -2.07 1.23
N ILE A 32 -1.52 -2.79 1.90
CA ILE A 32 -2.46 -2.23 2.88
C ILE A 32 -1.90 -2.50 4.28
N PRO A 33 -1.72 -1.47 5.11
CA PRO A 33 -1.33 -1.63 6.51
C PRO A 33 -2.31 -2.55 7.26
N ASN A 34 -1.78 -3.48 8.04
CA ASN A 34 -2.53 -4.43 8.86
C ASN A 34 -3.49 -3.73 9.84
N ASP A 35 -3.14 -2.53 10.33
CA ASP A 35 -4.03 -1.76 11.19
C ASP A 35 -5.36 -1.39 10.50
N GLU A 36 -5.38 -1.29 9.16
CA GLU A 36 -6.61 -1.03 8.42
C GLU A 36 -7.61 -2.19 8.50
N PHE A 37 -7.19 -3.39 8.89
CA PHE A 37 -8.13 -4.50 9.11
C PHE A 37 -8.91 -4.36 10.44
N SER A 38 -8.60 -3.33 11.25
CA SER A 38 -9.43 -2.91 12.38
C SER A 38 -10.43 -1.84 11.98
N ALA A 39 -11.68 -2.01 12.41
CA ALA A 39 -12.72 -0.99 12.25
C ALA A 39 -12.49 0.27 13.12
N SER A 40 -11.63 0.18 14.14
CA SER A 40 -11.31 1.31 15.02
C SER A 40 -10.06 2.10 14.59
N TYR A 41 -9.43 1.74 13.48
CA TYR A 41 -8.25 2.44 12.97
C TYR A 41 -8.66 3.61 12.08
N SER A 42 -8.33 4.83 12.50
CA SER A 42 -8.65 6.08 11.80
C SER A 42 -7.72 6.39 10.63
N GLY A 43 -6.60 5.65 10.51
CA GLY A 43 -5.61 5.83 9.45
C GLY A 43 -4.22 6.21 9.97
N ALA A 44 -3.26 6.25 9.04
CA ALA A 44 -1.90 6.65 9.33
C ALA A 44 -1.76 8.17 9.53
N SER A 45 -0.62 8.56 10.08
CA SER A 45 -0.24 9.95 10.30
C SER A 45 0.70 10.44 9.20
N GLU A 46 0.46 11.67 8.72
CA GLU A 46 1.36 12.36 7.78
C GLU A 46 2.78 12.55 8.34
N LYS A 47 2.92 12.47 9.67
CA LYS A 47 4.19 12.68 10.35
C LYS A 47 4.92 11.37 10.54
N GLY A 48 6.12 11.33 9.98
CA GLY A 48 7.04 10.21 10.14
C GLY A 48 6.69 9.05 9.22
N ALA A 49 7.13 7.87 9.66
CA ALA A 49 6.91 6.65 8.94
C ALA A 49 6.53 5.54 9.91
N GLN A 50 5.60 4.69 9.51
CA GLN A 50 5.15 3.52 10.24
C GLN A 50 5.65 2.29 9.50
N ILE A 51 6.40 1.46 10.21
CA ILE A 51 6.85 0.16 9.72
C ILE A 51 5.97 -0.91 10.33
N GLU A 52 5.38 -1.74 9.48
CA GLU A 52 4.74 -2.97 9.88
C GLU A 52 5.60 -4.15 9.46
N ASP A 53 5.95 -5.01 10.41
CA ASP A 53 6.87 -6.14 10.23
C ASP A 53 6.17 -7.48 9.93
N ARG A 54 4.84 -7.45 9.80
CA ARG A 54 3.97 -8.64 9.67
C ARG A 54 2.94 -8.50 8.55
N SER A 55 3.26 -7.75 7.50
CA SER A 55 2.38 -7.64 6.33
C SER A 55 2.30 -8.97 5.59
N PHE A 56 1.07 -9.44 5.32
CA PHE A 56 0.85 -10.66 4.54
C PHE A 56 0.97 -10.43 3.02
N GLN A 57 0.93 -9.17 2.58
CA GLN A 57 0.99 -8.77 1.17
C GLN A 57 2.44 -8.69 0.66
N CYS A 58 3.38 -8.40 1.56
CA CYS A 58 4.79 -8.25 1.24
C CYS A 58 5.54 -9.56 1.47
N GLU A 59 6.31 -10.00 0.48
CA GLU A 59 7.19 -11.17 0.58
C GLU A 59 8.16 -11.04 1.76
N THR A 60 8.66 -9.83 1.95
CA THR A 60 9.57 -9.39 3.02
C THR A 60 8.89 -9.21 4.38
N ARG A 61 7.54 -9.31 4.42
CA ARG A 61 6.66 -8.98 5.55
C ARG A 61 6.66 -7.51 5.98
N VAL A 62 7.42 -6.65 5.31
CA VAL A 62 7.53 -5.24 5.70
C VAL A 62 6.61 -4.37 4.84
N CYS A 63 5.62 -3.73 5.43
CA CYS A 63 4.87 -2.63 4.81
C CYS A 63 5.36 -1.30 5.39
N LEU A 64 5.88 -0.42 4.54
CA LEU A 64 6.37 0.89 4.93
C LEU A 64 5.34 1.94 4.52
N VAL A 65 4.86 2.69 5.51
CA VAL A 65 3.94 3.81 5.37
C VAL A 65 4.71 5.07 5.72
N LYS A 66 4.92 6.01 4.80
CA LYS A 66 5.60 7.28 5.08
C LYS A 66 4.83 8.46 4.52
N HIS A 67 4.79 9.56 5.28
CA HIS A 67 4.17 10.80 4.85
C HIS A 67 2.75 10.61 4.30
N PHE A 68 1.96 9.77 4.98
CA PHE A 68 0.67 9.32 4.51
C PHE A 68 -0.39 9.52 5.58
N ARG A 69 -1.51 10.15 5.22
CA ARG A 69 -2.63 10.43 6.14
C ARG A 69 -3.83 9.59 5.76
N GLY A 70 -4.53 9.02 6.74
CA GLY A 70 -5.77 8.28 6.50
C GLY A 70 -5.52 6.82 6.13
N ARG A 71 -6.51 6.20 5.47
CA ARG A 71 -6.47 4.76 5.10
C ARG A 71 -6.20 4.60 3.61
N VAL A 72 -5.30 3.70 3.24
CA VAL A 72 -5.05 3.23 1.87
C VAL A 72 -6.32 2.72 1.23
N SER A 73 -7.13 1.96 1.98
CA SER A 73 -8.42 1.42 1.52
C SER A 73 -9.54 2.46 1.47
N CYS A 74 -9.35 3.64 2.08
CA CYS A 74 -10.33 4.72 2.10
C CYS A 74 -9.67 6.08 1.86
N PRO A 75 -9.20 6.35 0.63
CA PRO A 75 -8.43 7.56 0.30
C PRO A 75 -9.17 8.87 0.55
N PHE A 76 -10.49 8.85 0.46
CA PHE A 76 -11.32 10.05 0.59
C PHE A 76 -11.86 10.27 2.01
N GLY A 77 -11.61 9.34 2.94
CA GLY A 77 -12.20 9.38 4.27
C GLY A 77 -13.72 9.13 4.30
N ASN A 78 -14.29 9.07 5.50
CA ASN A 78 -15.74 8.93 5.72
C ASN A 78 -16.40 10.28 6.04
N GLU A 79 -17.73 10.31 6.10
CA GLU A 79 -18.48 11.55 6.36
C GLU A 79 -18.02 12.29 7.63
N GLU A 80 -17.67 11.56 8.70
CA GLU A 80 -17.25 12.15 9.98
C GLU A 80 -15.79 12.65 10.00
N GLY A 81 -14.90 12.06 9.20
CA GLY A 81 -13.47 12.40 9.15
C GLY A 81 -13.10 13.42 8.07
N ARG A 82 -14.06 13.92 7.30
CA ARG A 82 -13.81 14.95 6.29
C ARG A 82 -13.55 16.30 6.96
N SER A 83 -12.36 16.83 6.78
CA SER A 83 -11.95 18.11 7.37
C SER A 83 -12.61 19.35 6.76
N THR A 84 -13.39 19.21 5.67
CA THR A 84 -14.25 20.25 5.08
C THR A 84 -15.35 19.57 4.24
N PRO A 85 -16.48 20.23 3.93
CA PRO A 85 -17.40 19.75 2.91
C PRO A 85 -16.72 19.88 1.54
N LEU A 86 -15.90 18.89 1.17
CA LEU A 86 -15.42 18.73 -0.19
C LEU A 86 -16.63 18.57 -1.11
N LEU A 87 -16.60 19.27 -2.24
CA LEU A 87 -17.56 19.23 -3.34
C LEU A 87 -18.24 17.84 -3.42
N ALA A 88 -19.46 17.76 -2.91
CA ALA A 88 -20.32 16.57 -2.97
C ALA A 88 -20.48 16.05 -4.42
N GLU A 89 -20.15 16.90 -5.38
CA GLU A 89 -20.26 16.71 -6.82
C GLU A 89 -19.09 15.92 -7.45
N ALA A 90 -17.91 15.85 -6.81
CA ALA A 90 -16.80 15.06 -7.35
C ALA A 90 -16.97 13.54 -7.16
N TYR A 91 -17.92 13.10 -6.32
CA TYR A 91 -18.04 11.71 -5.88
C TYR A 91 -19.50 11.23 -5.79
N SER A 92 -20.13 11.04 -6.94
CA SER A 92 -21.44 10.38 -7.05
C SER A 92 -21.26 8.86 -7.18
N GLY A 93 -21.07 8.18 -6.04
CA GLY A 93 -21.13 6.71 -5.94
C GLY A 93 -21.68 6.31 -4.56
N PRO A 94 -22.48 5.24 -4.46
CA PRO A 94 -23.13 4.85 -3.20
C PRO A 94 -22.12 4.56 -2.06
N ASP A 95 -20.91 4.12 -2.42
CA ASP A 95 -19.84 3.74 -1.48
C ASP A 95 -18.87 4.89 -1.14
N ALA A 96 -19.02 6.06 -1.76
CA ALA A 96 -18.09 7.17 -1.54
C ALA A 96 -18.18 7.77 -0.13
N LYS A 97 -19.21 7.41 0.65
CA LYS A 97 -19.50 7.98 1.97
C LYS A 97 -18.97 7.13 3.13
N ASP A 98 -18.86 5.82 2.92
CA ASP A 98 -18.57 4.84 3.95
C ASP A 98 -17.20 4.19 3.71
N CYS A 99 -16.29 4.32 4.67
CA CYS A 99 -15.07 3.51 4.67
C CYS A 99 -15.39 2.08 5.13
N MET A 100 -14.95 1.07 4.39
CA MET A 100 -15.06 -0.34 4.79
C MET A 100 -13.72 -0.88 5.30
N VAL A 101 -13.79 -1.91 6.14
CA VAL A 101 -12.64 -2.73 6.51
C VAL A 101 -12.28 -3.63 5.31
N PRO A 102 -11.01 -3.61 4.83
CA PRO A 102 -10.60 -4.35 3.64
C PRO A 102 -11.04 -5.81 3.64
N GLY A 103 -11.61 -6.25 2.52
CA GLY A 103 -12.07 -7.64 2.34
C GLY A 103 -13.33 -8.02 3.13
N THR A 104 -14.07 -7.04 3.66
CA THR A 104 -15.31 -7.27 4.42
C THR A 104 -16.37 -6.22 4.08
N ASP A 105 -17.61 -6.48 4.52
CA ASP A 105 -18.71 -5.51 4.47
C ASP A 105 -18.81 -4.67 5.77
N LYS A 106 -17.82 -4.77 6.67
CA LYS A 106 -17.83 -4.06 7.95
C LYS A 106 -17.39 -2.61 7.75
N LYS A 107 -18.19 -1.65 8.25
CA LYS A 107 -17.83 -0.23 8.26
C LYS A 107 -16.72 0.08 9.27
N VAL A 108 -15.90 1.08 8.95
CA VAL A 108 -15.01 1.74 9.92
C VAL A 108 -15.86 2.56 10.88
N GLU A 109 -15.58 2.39 12.17
CA GLU A 109 -16.37 2.92 13.30
C GLU A 109 -15.87 4.30 13.78
N VAL A 110 -14.74 4.77 13.26
CA VAL A 110 -14.09 6.02 13.66
C VAL A 110 -13.95 6.99 12.47
N PRO A 111 -13.85 8.31 12.72
CA PRO A 111 -13.55 9.28 11.67
C PRO A 111 -12.25 8.94 10.94
N VAL A 112 -12.31 8.83 9.61
CA VAL A 112 -11.15 8.62 8.74
C VAL A 112 -10.91 9.89 7.94
N ASN A 113 -9.74 10.47 8.14
CA ASN A 113 -9.32 11.62 7.37
C ASN A 113 -9.02 11.26 5.91
N SER A 114 -9.32 12.16 4.99
CA SER A 114 -8.88 12.04 3.60
C SER A 114 -7.35 12.11 3.47
N GLN A 115 -6.82 11.35 2.52
CA GLN A 115 -5.42 11.43 2.10
C GLN A 115 -5.13 12.80 1.47
N CYS A 116 -3.94 13.34 1.74
CA CYS A 116 -3.48 14.60 1.14
C CYS A 116 -2.60 14.38 -0.09
N LYS A 117 -2.16 13.14 -0.32
CA LYS A 117 -1.31 12.74 -1.44
C LYS A 117 -1.71 11.36 -1.95
N ALA A 118 -1.40 11.09 -3.21
CA ALA A 118 -1.57 9.75 -3.77
C ALA A 118 -0.73 8.71 -2.99
N ARG A 119 -1.23 7.48 -2.88
CA ARG A 119 -0.53 6.37 -2.22
C ARG A 119 0.86 6.07 -2.79
N LYS A 120 1.03 6.23 -4.11
CA LYS A 120 2.22 5.79 -4.85
C LYS A 120 3.48 6.48 -4.31
N GLY A 121 4.42 5.71 -3.79
CA GLY A 121 5.66 6.22 -3.17
C GLY A 121 5.57 6.49 -1.67
N HIS A 122 4.38 6.38 -1.07
CA HIS A 122 4.12 6.61 0.34
C HIS A 122 3.74 5.34 1.11
N VAL A 123 3.06 4.39 0.47
CA VAL A 123 2.76 3.08 1.08
C VAL A 123 3.14 1.95 0.14
N TYR A 124 4.13 1.16 0.54
CA TYR A 124 4.70 0.09 -0.28
C TYR A 124 5.42 -0.96 0.58
N CYS A 125 5.54 -2.16 0.02
CA CYS A 125 6.36 -3.22 0.57
C CYS A 125 7.82 -2.78 0.60
N SER A 126 8.44 -2.83 1.76
CA SER A 126 9.86 -2.51 1.95
C SER A 126 10.59 -3.75 2.42
N CYS A 127 11.79 -3.59 2.94
CA CYS A 127 12.61 -4.68 3.45
C CYS A 127 13.64 -4.10 4.41
N ARG A 128 13.93 -4.80 5.50
CA ARG A 128 15.06 -4.45 6.37
C ARG A 128 16.36 -4.75 5.61
N CYS A 129 17.26 -3.78 5.54
CA CYS A 129 18.48 -3.87 4.74
C CYS A 129 19.76 -3.68 5.56
N ASP A 130 19.64 -3.18 6.79
CA ASP A 130 20.73 -3.07 7.76
C ASP A 130 20.16 -3.00 9.19
N GLY A 131 20.98 -3.30 10.19
CA GLY A 131 20.60 -3.32 11.60
C GLY A 131 21.58 -4.09 12.48
N GLU A 132 21.43 -3.95 13.80
CA GLU A 132 22.33 -4.59 14.78
C GLU A 132 22.03 -6.08 14.98
N ASP A 133 20.81 -6.53 14.67
CA ASP A 133 20.39 -7.92 14.85
C ASP A 133 20.97 -8.83 13.78
N SER A 134 22.08 -9.51 14.09
CA SER A 134 22.70 -10.48 13.18
C SER A 134 21.82 -11.69 12.81
N ALA A 135 20.74 -11.97 13.56
CA ALA A 135 19.82 -13.07 13.27
C ALA A 135 18.66 -12.65 12.36
N ALA A 136 18.49 -11.35 12.09
CA ALA A 136 17.46 -10.85 11.20
C ALA A 136 17.78 -11.17 9.73
N LYS A 137 16.71 -11.22 8.92
CA LYS A 137 16.85 -11.35 7.47
C LYS A 137 16.96 -9.95 6.87
N TYR A 138 18.10 -9.69 6.25
CA TYR A 138 18.34 -8.48 5.47
C TYR A 138 18.22 -8.76 3.98
N CYS A 139 17.87 -7.75 3.20
CA CYS A 139 17.94 -7.81 1.74
C CYS A 139 18.65 -6.61 1.13
N GLU A 140 19.07 -6.78 -0.12
CA GLU A 140 19.59 -5.70 -0.95
C GLU A 140 18.43 -4.88 -1.53
N CYS A 141 18.53 -3.55 -1.42
CA CYS A 141 17.52 -2.67 -1.97
C CYS A 141 17.59 -2.63 -3.50
N PRO A 142 16.46 -2.83 -4.21
CA PRO A 142 16.45 -2.80 -5.67
C PRO A 142 16.65 -1.38 -6.21
N GLU A 143 16.76 -1.28 -7.54
CA GLU A 143 16.86 0.02 -8.23
C GLU A 143 15.71 0.96 -7.84
N GLY A 144 16.04 2.24 -7.65
CA GLY A 144 15.09 3.24 -7.15
C GLY A 144 14.88 3.24 -5.63
N TYR A 145 15.54 2.34 -4.89
CA TYR A 145 15.51 2.29 -3.42
C TYR A 145 16.89 2.42 -2.81
N GLU A 146 16.95 2.93 -1.60
CA GLU A 146 18.17 3.13 -0.81
C GLU A 146 17.97 2.63 0.62
N CYS A 147 19.04 2.07 1.19
CA CYS A 147 19.02 1.54 2.55
C CYS A 147 19.18 2.68 3.56
N LYS A 148 18.08 3.10 4.18
CA LYS A 148 18.04 4.27 5.07
C LYS A 148 17.32 3.99 6.38
N GLU A 149 17.77 4.67 7.44
CA GLU A 149 17.05 4.69 8.70
C GLU A 149 15.70 5.38 8.54
N VAL A 150 14.69 4.78 9.16
CA VAL A 150 13.35 5.34 9.20
C VAL A 150 13.21 6.07 10.55
N THR A 151 13.69 7.32 10.58
CA THR A 151 14.02 8.08 11.80
C THR A 151 12.83 8.54 12.65
N ARG A 152 11.59 8.25 12.24
CA ARG A 152 10.36 8.66 12.94
C ARG A 152 9.32 7.54 12.93
N SER A 153 9.69 6.37 13.45
CA SER A 153 8.72 5.30 13.74
C SER A 153 7.67 5.80 14.73
N LEU A 154 6.39 5.53 14.44
CA LEU A 154 5.31 5.74 15.42
C LEU A 154 5.26 4.64 16.49
N ASP A 155 5.90 3.48 16.25
CA ASP A 155 6.12 2.45 17.28
C ASP A 155 7.62 2.16 17.45
N PRO A 156 8.25 2.61 18.56
CA PRO A 156 9.66 2.37 18.83
C PRO A 156 9.96 0.91 19.20
N ARG A 157 8.94 0.04 19.36
CA ARG A 157 9.14 -1.40 19.62
C ARG A 157 9.29 -2.21 18.33
N LEU A 158 8.88 -1.65 17.19
CA LEU A 158 8.95 -2.32 15.88
C LEU A 158 10.18 -1.91 15.07
N ILE A 159 10.89 -0.85 15.49
CA ILE A 159 12.14 -0.40 14.87
C ILE A 159 13.18 -0.30 15.97
N ALA A 160 14.18 -1.17 15.93
CA ALA A 160 15.34 -1.01 16.80
C ALA A 160 16.15 0.20 16.33
N PRO A 161 16.77 0.97 17.25
CA PRO A 161 17.72 2.02 16.87
C PRO A 161 18.78 1.46 15.92
N GLY A 162 19.01 2.13 14.79
CA GLY A 162 19.97 1.72 13.76
C GLY A 162 19.40 0.81 12.66
N ASP A 163 18.14 0.36 12.77
CA ASP A 163 17.51 -0.40 11.69
C ASP A 163 17.27 0.46 10.45
N LYS A 164 17.67 -0.09 9.30
CA LYS A 164 17.48 0.54 8.00
C LYS A 164 16.58 -0.30 7.13
N TYR A 165 15.83 0.40 6.29
CA TYR A 165 14.87 -0.19 5.37
C TYR A 165 15.13 0.32 3.96
N CYS A 166 14.67 -0.45 2.98
CA CYS A 166 14.64 -0.01 1.59
C CYS A 166 13.58 1.07 1.40
N VAL A 167 14.04 2.31 1.42
CA VAL A 167 13.20 3.50 1.21
C VAL A 167 13.36 3.93 -0.24
N LYS A 168 12.25 4.28 -0.89
CA LYS A 168 12.30 4.81 -2.26
C LYS A 168 13.17 6.07 -2.27
N LYS A 169 14.17 6.12 -3.16
CA LYS A 169 15.03 7.29 -3.38
C LYS A 169 14.13 8.47 -3.68
N GLU A 170 14.15 9.48 -2.82
CA GLU A 170 13.17 10.57 -2.89
C GLU A 170 13.45 11.48 -4.08
N ASP A 171 12.43 11.73 -4.89
CA ASP A 171 12.38 12.92 -5.74
C ASP A 171 11.99 14.10 -4.83
N LYS A 172 12.94 14.60 -4.01
CA LYS A 172 12.79 15.79 -3.14
C LYS A 172 11.39 15.98 -2.56
N GLU A 173 10.94 15.09 -1.70
CA GLU A 173 9.65 15.26 -1.03
C GLU A 173 9.91 15.92 0.33
N THR A 174 9.68 17.23 0.42
CA THR A 174 10.02 18.03 1.60
C THR A 174 9.28 17.53 2.85
N ASP A 175 10.02 17.17 3.90
CA ASP A 175 9.49 16.93 5.23
C ASP A 175 8.54 18.07 5.65
N GLY A 176 7.25 17.76 5.82
CA GLY A 176 6.25 18.72 6.30
C GLY A 176 5.32 19.27 5.22
N TYR A 177 4.68 18.40 4.45
CA TYR A 177 3.48 18.80 3.73
C TYR A 177 2.35 18.99 4.74
N THR A 178 1.95 20.24 4.96
CA THR A 178 0.58 20.51 5.37
C THR A 178 -0.32 20.11 4.21
N CYS A 179 -1.51 19.58 4.51
CA CYS A 179 -2.59 19.52 3.54
C CYS A 179 -2.97 20.96 3.21
N ASP A 180 -2.14 21.63 2.42
CA ASP A 180 -2.37 23.00 2.01
C ASP A 180 -3.67 22.99 1.20
N LEU A 181 -4.47 24.01 1.39
CA LEU A 181 -5.88 24.11 0.94
C LEU A 181 -6.06 24.00 -0.60
N GLY A 182 -5.03 23.59 -1.35
CA GLY A 182 -5.03 23.37 -2.80
C GLY A 182 -5.48 21.97 -3.25
N CYS A 183 -5.75 21.01 -2.35
CA CYS A 183 -6.42 19.76 -2.74
C CYS A 183 -7.90 19.96 -3.16
N HIS A 184 -8.41 21.20 -3.06
CA HIS A 184 -9.83 21.54 -3.19
C HIS A 184 -10.28 21.85 -4.63
N GLU A 185 -9.38 22.12 -5.57
CA GLU A 185 -9.75 22.81 -6.82
C GLU A 185 -9.60 21.99 -8.11
N ALA A 186 -9.02 20.79 -8.06
CA ALA A 186 -8.94 19.92 -9.23
C ALA A 186 -10.09 18.89 -9.25
N PRO A 187 -10.86 18.76 -10.34
CA PRO A 187 -11.78 17.63 -10.52
C PRO A 187 -10.97 16.33 -10.47
N GLY A 188 -11.11 15.59 -9.36
CA GLY A 188 -10.26 14.43 -9.02
C GLY A 188 -9.60 14.49 -7.63
N GLY A 189 -9.79 15.54 -6.82
CA GLY A 189 -9.13 15.64 -5.50
C GLY A 189 -7.60 15.61 -5.63
N CYS A 190 -6.86 15.41 -4.53
CA CYS A 190 -5.39 15.43 -4.48
C CYS A 190 -4.72 14.48 -5.51
N GLY A 191 -4.62 14.85 -6.80
CA GLY A 191 -4.10 14.00 -7.86
C GLY A 191 -4.84 12.67 -8.08
N PHE A 192 -5.97 12.43 -7.42
CA PHE A 192 -6.74 11.18 -7.54
C PHE A 192 -7.64 11.23 -8.78
N THR A 193 -7.03 11.25 -9.96
CA THR A 193 -7.73 10.74 -11.15
C THR A 193 -8.19 9.30 -10.87
N LYS A 194 -9.14 8.76 -11.63
CA LYS A 194 -9.69 7.38 -11.49
C LYS A 194 -8.63 6.27 -11.32
N ASN A 195 -7.37 6.59 -11.56
CA ASN A 195 -6.17 5.78 -11.41
C ASN A 195 -5.63 5.73 -9.97
N ALA A 196 -6.33 6.30 -8.98
CA ALA A 196 -6.04 6.13 -7.54
C ALA A 196 -6.00 4.64 -7.10
N TYR A 197 -6.65 3.78 -7.88
CA TYR A 197 -6.69 2.33 -7.72
C TYR A 197 -5.80 1.59 -8.72
N GLU A 198 -5.11 2.29 -9.63
CA GLU A 198 -4.18 1.65 -10.57
C GLU A 198 -2.88 1.30 -9.86
N PHE A 199 -2.60 0.00 -9.89
CA PHE A 199 -1.46 -0.70 -9.30
C PHE A 199 -0.17 -0.38 -10.05
#